data_AF-A0AA39J9H4-F1
#
_entry.id   AF-A0AA39J9H4-F1
#
_cell.length_a   1.000
_cell.length_b   1.000
_cell.length_c   1.000
_cell.angle_alpha   90.00
_cell.angle_beta   90.00
_cell.angle_gamma   90.00
#
_symmetry.space_group_name_H-M   'P 1'
#
loop_
_entity.id
_entity.type
_entity.pdbx_description
1 polymer ?
#
loop_
_entity_poly.entity_id
_entity_poly.type
_entity_poly.pdbx_seq_one_letter_code
_entity_poly.pdbx_strand_id
1 'polypeptide(L)'
;MASSPKALFLHHCSPHAAHLHNNHANQSVVSAFRPYFLVPVPAHRKALVRLLTSSHTLAVEVLRWAERRRPPIPRNERLCRYCRHEVEDEAHVLLYCDGCDDLRALGSEFFHKIFCIASSPFSSSLRAAPTGFDVIRLLLQTDNVDIMCSFAKFVYNVFEIYQRLPVFSPDSE
;
A
#
# COMPACT_ATOMS: atom_id res chain seq x y z
N MET A 1 12.29 -21.28 1.67
CA MET A 1 12.22 -19.96 0.99
C MET A 1 10.79 -19.46 1.12
N ALA A 2 10.50 -18.58 2.07
CA ALA A 2 9.15 -18.05 2.25
C ALA A 2 8.84 -17.09 1.09
N SER A 3 7.75 -17.35 0.36
CA SER A 3 7.24 -16.44 -0.64
C SER A 3 6.96 -15.08 0.02
N SER A 4 7.48 -13.99 -0.56
CA SER A 4 7.23 -12.66 -0.04
C SER A 4 5.72 -12.37 -0.09
N PRO A 5 5.09 -11.89 0.99
CA PRO A 5 3.69 -11.45 0.97
C PRO A 5 3.40 -10.42 -0.14
N LYS A 6 4.45 -9.70 -0.58
CA LYS A 6 4.39 -8.69 -1.65
C LYS A 6 4.18 -9.25 -3.05
N ALA A 7 4.45 -10.53 -3.28
CA ALA A 7 4.18 -11.17 -4.58
C ALA A 7 2.69 -11.01 -4.98
N LEU A 8 1.79 -10.95 -4.00
CA LEU A 8 0.35 -10.79 -4.20
C LEU A 8 -0.05 -9.41 -4.77
N PHE A 9 0.77 -8.37 -4.62
CA PHE A 9 0.51 -7.06 -5.22
C PHE A 9 0.70 -7.04 -6.74
N LEU A 10 1.51 -7.96 -7.27
CA LEU A 10 1.78 -8.07 -8.70
C LEU A 10 0.72 -8.93 -9.43
N HIS A 11 0.01 -9.81 -8.72
CA HIS A 11 -1.02 -10.71 -9.27
C HIS A 11 -2.41 -10.07 -9.38
N HIS A 12 -2.48 -8.82 -9.80
CA HIS A 12 -3.73 -8.07 -9.88
C HIS A 12 -4.57 -8.40 -11.13
N CYS A 13 -4.57 -9.64 -11.61
CA CYS A 13 -5.39 -10.06 -12.75
C CYS A 13 -6.76 -10.54 -12.23
N SER A 14 -7.80 -9.72 -12.39
CA SER A 14 -9.18 -10.13 -12.07
C SER A 14 -9.66 -11.17 -13.11
N PRO A 15 -10.21 -12.33 -12.70
CA PRO A 15 -10.73 -13.33 -13.63
C PRO A 15 -12.21 -13.03 -13.90
N HIS A 16 -12.53 -11.96 -14.62
CA HIS A 16 -13.91 -11.70 -15.05
C HIS A 16 -14.08 -11.80 -16.58
N ALA A 17 -13.48 -12.84 -17.17
CA ALA A 17 -13.65 -13.17 -18.58
C ALA A 17 -13.70 -14.70 -18.79
N ALA A 18 -14.37 -15.44 -17.91
CA ALA A 18 -14.57 -16.89 -18.04
C ALA A 18 -16.02 -17.23 -18.40
N HIS A 19 -16.53 -16.65 -19.47
CA HIS A 19 -17.60 -17.26 -20.26
C HIS A 19 -17.41 -16.82 -21.70
N LEU A 20 -16.72 -17.65 -22.49
CA LEU A 20 -17.02 -18.00 -23.88
C LEU A 20 -15.85 -18.81 -24.46
N HIS A 21 -16.13 -20.10 -24.68
CA HIS A 21 -15.61 -20.99 -25.71
C HIS A 21 -14.10 -21.26 -25.85
N ASN A 22 -13.80 -22.56 -25.74
CA ASN A 22 -12.68 -23.26 -26.36
C ASN A 22 -12.35 -22.72 -27.76
N ASN A 23 -11.15 -22.18 -27.93
CA ASN A 23 -10.22 -22.60 -28.98
C ASN A 23 -8.85 -21.95 -28.78
N HIS A 24 -7.80 -22.73 -29.06
CA HIS A 24 -6.39 -22.35 -29.04
C HIS A 24 -6.14 -20.95 -29.62
N ALA A 25 -5.82 -19.99 -28.75
CA ALA A 25 -5.25 -18.72 -29.15
C ALA A 25 -4.32 -18.22 -28.05
N ASN A 26 -3.06 -18.03 -28.45
CA ASN A 26 -2.01 -17.27 -27.79
C ASN A 26 -2.62 -16.16 -26.89
N GLN A 27 -2.65 -16.38 -25.57
CA GLN A 27 -3.16 -15.40 -24.61
C GLN A 27 -2.24 -14.18 -24.66
N SER A 28 -2.56 -13.22 -25.53
CA SER A 28 -2.10 -11.87 -25.33
C SER A 28 -2.60 -11.48 -23.95
N VAL A 29 -1.70 -11.37 -22.99
CA VAL A 29 -1.99 -10.78 -21.69
C VAL A 29 -2.29 -9.32 -21.97
N VAL A 30 -3.52 -9.04 -22.39
CA VAL A 30 -4.03 -7.69 -22.53
C VAL A 30 -3.90 -7.11 -21.13
N SER A 31 -3.03 -6.12 -20.99
CA SER A 31 -2.87 -5.34 -19.76
C SER A 31 -4.24 -4.81 -19.39
N ALA A 32 -4.91 -5.48 -18.45
CA ALA A 32 -6.21 -5.05 -17.98
C ALA A 32 -6.07 -3.63 -17.44
N PHE A 33 -6.95 -2.74 -17.87
CA PHE A 33 -6.95 -1.35 -17.44
C PHE A 33 -7.00 -1.30 -15.91
N ARG A 34 -5.97 -0.74 -15.30
CA ARG A 34 -5.80 -0.76 -13.83
C ARG A 34 -6.63 0.36 -13.21
N PRO A 35 -7.44 0.09 -12.17
CA PRO A 35 -8.27 1.12 -11.52
C PRO A 35 -7.50 2.34 -11.03
N TYR A 36 -6.23 2.19 -10.63
CA TYR A 36 -5.38 3.31 -10.23
C TYR A 36 -5.10 4.32 -11.36
N PHE A 37 -5.29 3.96 -12.64
CA PHE A 37 -5.23 4.91 -13.74
C PHE A 37 -6.41 5.89 -13.76
N LEU A 38 -7.51 5.58 -13.08
CA LEU A 38 -8.68 6.47 -12.98
C LEU A 38 -8.49 7.60 -11.96
N VAL A 39 -7.46 7.54 -11.13
CA VAL A 39 -7.17 8.58 -10.14
C VAL A 39 -6.81 9.89 -10.87
N PRO A 40 -7.62 10.96 -10.76
CA PRO A 40 -7.45 12.14 -11.61
C PRO A 40 -6.18 12.92 -11.27
N VAL A 41 -5.85 13.02 -9.98
CA VAL A 41 -4.70 13.79 -9.49
C VAL A 41 -3.39 13.03 -9.74
N PRO A 42 -2.47 13.55 -10.57
CA PRO A 42 -1.23 12.85 -10.91
C PRO A 42 -0.34 12.51 -9.70
N ALA A 43 -0.27 13.39 -8.70
CA ALA A 43 0.52 13.16 -7.48
C ALA A 43 0.01 11.94 -6.68
N HIS A 44 -1.31 11.82 -6.51
CA HIS A 44 -1.93 10.70 -5.80
C HIS A 44 -1.71 9.38 -6.55
N ARG A 45 -1.87 9.40 -7.88
CA ARG A 45 -1.60 8.24 -8.73
C ARG A 45 -0.13 7.81 -8.64
N LYS A 46 0.81 8.76 -8.65
CA LYS A 46 2.24 8.47 -8.46
C LYS A 46 2.52 7.85 -7.10
N ALA A 47 1.86 8.29 -6.04
CA ALA A 47 2.00 7.70 -4.71
C ALA A 47 1.51 6.24 -4.68
N LEU A 48 0.36 5.94 -5.29
CA LEU A 48 -0.10 4.55 -5.44
C LEU A 48 0.84 3.68 -6.26
N VAL A 49 1.36 4.20 -7.38
CA VAL A 49 2.33 3.45 -8.18
C VAL A 49 3.57 3.14 -7.35
N ARG A 50 4.09 4.12 -6.59
CA ARG A 50 5.22 3.89 -5.68
C ARG A 50 4.91 2.82 -4.63
N LEU A 51 3.70 2.82 -4.06
CA LEU A 51 3.23 1.78 -3.13
C LEU A 51 3.26 0.39 -3.81
N LEU A 52 2.69 0.28 -5.00
CA LEU A 52 2.59 -0.97 -5.76
C LEU A 52 3.94 -1.52 -6.23
N THR A 53 4.88 -0.63 -6.60
CA THR A 53 6.19 -1.01 -7.14
C THR A 53 7.30 -1.01 -6.11
N SER A 54 6.95 -0.92 -4.81
CA SER A 54 7.93 -0.81 -3.71
C SER A 54 8.98 0.29 -3.94
N SER A 55 8.59 1.38 -4.62
CA SER A 55 9.46 2.51 -4.99
C SER A 55 9.25 3.72 -4.08
N HIS A 56 8.90 3.47 -2.83
CA HIS A 56 8.66 4.48 -1.79
C HIS A 56 9.82 4.59 -0.80
N THR A 57 9.78 5.61 0.04
CA THR A 57 10.88 6.01 0.94
C THR A 57 10.80 5.37 2.34
N LEU A 58 9.91 4.39 2.53
CA LEU A 58 9.77 3.69 3.81
C LEU A 58 11.01 2.85 4.14
N ALA A 59 11.32 2.72 5.43
CA ALA A 59 12.53 2.05 5.90
C ALA A 59 12.62 0.61 5.41
N VAL A 60 11.48 -0.11 5.30
CA VAL A 60 11.43 -1.48 4.79
C VAL A 60 12.06 -1.63 3.40
N GLU A 61 12.00 -0.59 2.56
CA GLU A 61 12.61 -0.58 1.22
C GLU A 61 13.95 0.13 1.17
N VAL A 62 14.09 1.29 1.82
CA VAL A 62 15.34 2.08 1.77
C VAL A 62 16.48 1.34 2.49
N LEU A 63 16.20 0.79 3.68
CA LEU A 63 17.24 0.15 4.48
C LEU A 63 17.53 -1.30 4.06
N ARG A 64 16.76 -1.83 3.11
CA ARG A 64 16.90 -3.19 2.58
C ARG A 64 18.21 -3.41 1.84
N TRP A 65 18.70 -2.37 1.16
CA TRP A 65 19.83 -2.47 0.26
C TRP A 65 21.10 -1.97 0.94
N ALA A 66 22.24 -2.55 0.53
CA ALA A 66 23.54 -2.05 0.91
C ALA A 66 23.80 -0.72 0.20
N GLU A 67 24.35 0.25 0.91
CA GLU A 67 24.88 1.49 0.37
C GLU A 67 26.39 1.57 0.61
N ARG A 68 27.07 2.52 -0.04
CA ARG A 68 28.54 2.63 -0.02
C ARG A 68 29.17 2.58 1.38
N ARG A 69 28.45 3.02 2.42
CA ARG A 69 28.94 3.08 3.81
C ARG A 69 28.00 2.44 4.82
N ARG A 70 26.98 1.71 4.38
CA ARG A 70 25.94 1.14 5.25
C ARG A 70 25.57 -0.26 4.78
N PRO A 71 25.76 -1.31 5.58
CA PRO A 71 25.25 -2.63 5.27
C PRO A 71 23.70 -2.63 5.24
N PRO A 72 23.07 -3.62 4.60
CA PRO A 72 21.62 -3.75 4.66
C PRO A 72 21.19 -4.02 6.11
N ILE A 73 20.16 -3.32 6.57
CA ILE A 73 19.66 -3.45 7.94
C ILE A 73 18.64 -4.61 8.00
N PRO A 74 18.74 -5.51 8.99
CA PRO A 74 17.75 -6.57 9.24
C PRO A 74 16.32 -6.03 9.33
N ARG A 75 15.32 -6.75 8.81
CA ARG A 75 13.93 -6.23 8.70
C ARG A 75 13.36 -5.79 10.05
N ASN A 76 13.61 -6.55 11.10
CA ASN A 76 13.19 -6.28 12.48
C ASN A 76 13.82 -5.01 13.07
N GLU A 77 14.91 -4.50 12.49
CA GLU A 77 15.59 -3.28 12.92
C GLU A 77 15.24 -2.05 12.07
N ARG A 78 14.41 -2.22 11.02
CA ARG A 78 13.95 -1.10 10.16
C ARG A 78 12.80 -0.35 10.82
N LEU A 79 13.06 0.21 12.00
CA LEU A 79 12.04 0.81 12.86
C LEU A 79 11.43 2.07 12.23
N CYS A 80 10.16 2.31 12.56
CA CYS A 80 9.39 3.47 12.14
C CYS A 80 9.99 4.76 12.66
N ARG A 81 10.22 5.73 11.76
CA ARG A 81 10.79 7.04 12.11
C ARG A 81 9.91 7.89 13.03
N TYR A 82 8.62 7.57 13.14
CA TYR A 82 7.69 8.23 14.05
C TYR A 82 7.56 7.50 15.37
N CYS A 83 7.12 6.24 15.38
CA CYS A 83 6.84 5.54 16.63
C CYS A 83 8.07 4.84 17.24
N ARG A 84 9.15 4.61 16.49
CA ARG A 84 10.43 3.99 16.92
C ARG A 84 10.39 2.57 17.49
N HIS A 85 9.25 1.88 17.51
CA HIS A 85 9.16 0.53 18.11
C HIS A 85 8.65 -0.55 17.15
N GLU A 86 7.90 -0.17 16.12
CA GLU A 86 7.40 -1.07 15.08
C GLU A 86 8.20 -0.93 13.78
N VAL A 87 8.18 -1.96 12.92
CA VAL A 87 8.83 -1.90 11.61
C VAL A 87 8.11 -0.91 10.69
N GLU A 88 8.86 -0.05 10.00
CA GLU A 88 8.35 0.90 9.02
C GLU A 88 8.01 0.23 7.69
N ASP A 89 6.96 -0.58 7.69
CA ASP A 89 6.37 -1.17 6.49
C ASP A 89 5.05 -0.49 6.09
N GLU A 90 4.52 -0.88 4.93
CA GLU A 90 3.35 -0.25 4.35
C GLU A 90 2.10 -0.41 5.23
N ALA A 91 1.94 -1.56 5.88
CA ALA A 91 0.80 -1.82 6.76
C ALA A 91 0.89 -0.96 8.02
N HIS A 92 2.05 -0.92 8.68
CA HIS A 92 2.27 -0.07 9.84
C HIS A 92 2.01 1.40 9.50
N VAL A 93 2.66 1.89 8.46
CA VAL A 93 2.62 3.30 8.05
C VAL A 93 1.21 3.76 7.67
N LEU A 94 0.46 2.93 6.93
CA LEU A 94 -0.86 3.29 6.45
C LEU A 94 -1.97 3.04 7.47
N LEU A 95 -1.82 2.09 8.40
CA LEU A 95 -2.97 1.60 9.17
C LEU A 95 -2.80 1.64 10.69
N TYR A 96 -1.56 1.60 11.19
CA TYR A 96 -1.31 1.33 12.61
C TYR A 96 -0.45 2.38 13.32
N CYS A 97 0.32 3.19 12.57
CA CYS A 97 1.23 4.14 13.19
C CYS A 97 0.48 5.20 13.99
N ASP A 98 0.83 5.31 15.26
CA ASP A 98 0.27 6.25 16.23
C ASP A 98 1.26 7.34 16.64
N GLY A 99 2.50 7.29 16.14
CA GLY A 99 3.61 8.20 16.48
C GLY A 99 3.46 9.64 15.98
N CYS A 100 2.35 9.99 15.32
CA CYS A 100 2.03 11.35 14.90
C CYS A 100 0.51 11.57 14.91
N ASP A 101 0.07 12.69 15.50
CA ASP A 101 -1.34 13.06 15.58
C ASP A 101 -1.97 13.23 14.19
N ASP A 102 -1.23 13.82 13.24
CA ASP A 102 -1.67 13.97 11.84
C ASP A 102 -1.97 12.62 11.18
N LEU A 103 -1.17 11.58 11.46
CA LEU A 103 -1.38 10.24 10.91
C LEU A 103 -2.66 9.62 11.46
N ARG A 104 -2.90 9.73 12.77
CA ARG A 104 -4.11 9.20 13.42
C ARG A 104 -5.37 9.90 12.92
N ALA A 105 -5.32 11.23 12.80
CA ALA A 105 -6.41 12.03 12.27
C ALA A 105 -6.72 11.64 10.81
N LEU A 106 -5.69 11.55 9.98
CA LEU A 106 -5.81 11.18 8.57
C LEU A 106 -6.38 9.76 8.39
N GLY A 107 -5.92 8.79 9.19
CA GLY A 107 -6.44 7.42 9.18
C GLY A 107 -7.92 7.36 9.55
N SER A 108 -8.31 8.10 10.59
CA SER A 108 -9.69 8.17 11.06
C SER A 108 -10.61 8.83 10.02
N GLU A 109 -10.19 9.95 9.43
CA GLU A 109 -10.92 10.61 8.33
C GLU A 109 -11.08 9.68 7.13
N PHE A 110 -10.01 8.99 6.74
CA PHE A 110 -10.02 8.05 5.63
C PHE A 110 -11.01 6.91 5.86
N PHE A 111 -10.91 6.19 6.99
CA PHE A 111 -11.79 5.05 7.25
C PHE A 111 -13.24 5.45 7.46
N HIS A 112 -13.50 6.58 8.14
CA HIS A 112 -14.85 7.13 8.23
C HIS A 112 -15.45 7.34 6.83
N LYS A 113 -14.71 8.01 5.94
CA LYS A 113 -15.14 8.23 4.56
C LYS A 113 -15.37 6.92 3.81
N ILE A 114 -14.45 5.96 3.90
CA ILE A 114 -14.57 4.67 3.22
C ILE A 114 -15.83 3.93 3.69
N PHE A 115 -16.09 3.86 4.99
CA PHE A 115 -17.28 3.18 5.50
C PHE A 115 -18.60 3.88 5.14
N CYS A 116 -18.58 5.18 4.82
CA CYS A 116 -19.76 5.87 4.28
C CYS A 116 -20.07 5.52 2.83
N ILE A 117 -19.06 5.24 2.00
CA ILE A 117 -19.23 5.01 0.55
C ILE A 117 -19.12 3.53 0.14
N ALA A 118 -18.57 2.70 1.02
CA ALA A 118 -18.39 1.28 0.77
C ALA A 118 -19.71 0.50 0.83
N SER A 119 -19.85 -0.49 -0.04
CA SER A 119 -20.93 -1.46 0.08
C SER A 119 -20.80 -2.27 1.39
N SER A 120 -21.92 -2.80 1.88
CA SER A 120 -21.95 -3.62 3.09
C SER A 120 -21.01 -4.85 3.00
N PRO A 121 -20.96 -5.61 1.88
CA PRO A 121 -20.01 -6.71 1.73
C PRO A 121 -18.55 -6.25 1.81
N PHE A 122 -18.19 -5.17 1.09
CA PHE A 122 -16.81 -4.66 1.10
C PHE A 122 -16.39 -4.16 2.49
N SER A 123 -17.28 -3.44 3.17
CA SER A 123 -17.07 -2.99 4.55
C SER A 123 -16.85 -4.15 5.51
N SER A 124 -17.58 -5.25 5.32
CA SER A 124 -17.43 -6.46 6.13
C SER A 124 -16.11 -7.16 5.86
N SER A 125 -15.69 -7.26 4.59
CA SER A 125 -14.37 -7.77 4.21
C SER A 125 -13.23 -6.93 4.78
N LEU A 126 -13.34 -5.59 4.75
CA LEU A 126 -12.34 -4.70 5.35
C LEU A 126 -12.20 -4.94 6.87
N ARG A 127 -13.32 -5.10 7.59
CA ARG A 127 -13.31 -5.36 9.03
C ARG A 127 -12.79 -6.76 9.38
N ALA A 128 -13.04 -7.74 8.52
CA ALA A 128 -12.62 -9.13 8.73
C ALA A 128 -11.21 -9.44 8.21
N ALA A 129 -10.54 -8.47 7.59
CA ALA A 129 -9.20 -8.65 7.04
C ALA A 129 -8.21 -9.04 8.17
N PRO A 130 -7.46 -10.15 8.03
CA PRO A 130 -6.64 -10.67 9.12
C PRO A 130 -5.36 -9.85 9.34
N THR A 131 -4.88 -9.16 8.31
CA THR A 131 -3.69 -8.30 8.41
C THR A 131 -3.90 -6.97 7.70
N GLY A 132 -3.07 -5.99 8.04
CA GLY A 132 -3.08 -4.69 7.36
C GLY A 132 -2.72 -4.79 5.88
N PHE A 133 -1.90 -5.76 5.50
CA PHE A 133 -1.61 -6.02 4.09
C PHE A 133 -2.87 -6.49 3.33
N ASP A 134 -3.75 -7.26 3.98
CA ASP A 134 -5.03 -7.67 3.38
C ASP A 134 -5.99 -6.49 3.22
N VAL A 135 -6.00 -5.56 4.19
CA VAL A 135 -6.74 -4.29 4.08
C VAL A 135 -6.24 -3.49 2.87
N ILE A 136 -4.93 -3.29 2.74
CA ILE A 136 -4.32 -2.59 1.59
C ILE A 136 -4.68 -3.30 0.28
N ARG A 137 -4.62 -4.63 0.26
CA ARG A 137 -4.97 -5.43 -0.92
C ARG A 137 -6.43 -5.23 -1.33
N LEU A 138 -7.37 -5.28 -0.38
CA LEU A 138 -8.78 -5.03 -0.65
C LEU A 138 -9.02 -3.63 -1.21
N LEU A 139 -8.33 -2.61 -0.67
CA LEU A 139 -8.42 -1.23 -1.16
C LEU A 139 -7.84 -1.06 -2.57
N LEU A 140 -6.77 -1.77 -2.91
CA LEU A 140 -6.19 -1.78 -4.25
C LEU A 140 -7.07 -2.52 -5.27
N GLN A 141 -7.82 -3.52 -4.82
CA GLN A 141 -8.67 -4.38 -5.64
C GLN A 141 -10.10 -3.86 -5.82
N THR A 142 -10.42 -2.68 -5.29
CA THR A 142 -11.75 -2.11 -5.44
C THR A 142 -12.02 -1.65 -6.88
N ASP A 143 -13.21 -1.98 -7.38
CA ASP A 143 -13.74 -1.43 -8.64
C ASP A 143 -14.44 -0.07 -8.42
N ASN A 144 -14.61 0.36 -7.16
CA ASN A 144 -15.22 1.63 -6.83
C ASN A 144 -14.18 2.76 -6.96
N VAL A 145 -14.38 3.62 -7.96
CA VAL A 145 -13.48 4.74 -8.30
C VAL A 145 -13.34 5.73 -7.15
N ASP A 146 -14.39 5.98 -6.37
CA ASP A 146 -14.34 6.92 -5.24
C ASP A 146 -13.51 6.38 -4.08
N ILE A 147 -13.59 5.06 -3.82
CA ILE A 147 -12.73 4.38 -2.85
C ILE A 147 -11.28 4.42 -3.33
N MET A 148 -11.03 4.08 -4.60
CA MET A 148 -9.67 4.12 -5.18
C MET A 148 -9.06 5.53 -5.12
N CYS A 149 -9.83 6.57 -5.48
CA CYS A 149 -9.36 7.96 -5.40
C CYS A 149 -9.11 8.41 -3.95
N SER A 150 -9.98 7.99 -3.01
CA SER A 150 -9.81 8.30 -1.59
C SER A 150 -8.58 7.60 -1.02
N PHE A 151 -8.34 6.34 -1.39
CA PHE A 151 -7.15 5.60 -0.99
C PHE A 151 -5.87 6.20 -1.59
N ALA A 152 -5.90 6.61 -2.86
CA ALA A 152 -4.77 7.27 -3.50
C ALA A 152 -4.37 8.58 -2.80
N LYS A 153 -5.36 9.40 -2.43
CA LYS A 153 -5.16 10.64 -1.66
C LYS A 153 -4.57 10.31 -0.29
N PHE A 154 -5.11 9.30 0.39
CA PHE A 154 -4.64 8.86 1.70
C PHE A 154 -3.17 8.44 1.66
N VAL A 155 -2.80 7.55 0.74
CA VAL A 155 -1.41 7.09 0.55
C VAL A 155 -0.48 8.27 0.26
N TYR A 156 -0.88 9.20 -0.60
CA TYR A 156 -0.11 10.41 -0.88
C TYR A 156 0.14 11.23 0.39
N ASN A 157 -0.92 11.55 1.15
CA ASN A 157 -0.80 12.36 2.35
C ASN A 157 0.07 11.70 3.42
N VAL A 158 -0.07 10.38 3.63
CA VAL A 158 0.80 9.63 4.55
C VAL A 158 2.26 9.69 4.07
N PHE A 159 2.52 9.47 2.79
CA PHE A 159 3.88 9.54 2.25
C PHE A 159 4.48 10.94 2.33
N GLU A 160 3.68 12.01 2.19
CA GLU A 160 4.15 13.38 2.42
C GLU A 160 4.56 13.60 3.87
N ILE A 161 3.79 13.08 4.84
CA ILE A 161 4.14 13.13 6.26
C ILE A 161 5.47 12.38 6.50
N TYR A 162 5.62 11.17 5.95
CA TYR A 162 6.86 10.37 6.13
C TYR A 162 8.09 10.96 5.46
N GLN A 163 7.93 11.75 4.40
CA GLN A 163 9.05 12.45 3.75
C GLN A 163 9.59 13.62 4.58
N ARG A 164 8.87 14.11 5.61
CA ARG A 164 9.31 15.23 6.46
C ARG A 164 10.42 14.86 7.43
N LEU A 165 10.56 13.58 7.76
CA LEU A 165 11.60 13.08 8.67
C LEU A 165 12.54 12.13 7.92
N PRO A 166 13.84 12.14 8.24
CA PRO A 166 14.75 11.13 7.72
C PRO A 166 14.32 9.73 8.20
N VAL A 167 14.71 8.70 7.44
CA VAL A 167 14.54 7.31 7.88
C VAL A 167 15.33 7.12 9.18
N PHE A 168 14.72 6.50 10.18
CA PHE A 168 15.43 6.16 11.42
C PHE A 168 16.46 5.06 11.15
N SER A 169 17.70 5.29 11.57
CA SER A 169 18.78 4.33 11.49
C SER A 169 19.39 4.16 12.88
N PRO A 170 19.46 2.93 13.43
CA PRO A 170 19.95 2.70 14.79
C PRO A 170 21.41 3.11 14.98
N ASP A 171 22.21 3.16 13.90
CA ASP A 171 23.61 3.63 13.93
C ASP A 171 23.77 5.16 14.06
N SER A 172 22.67 5.93 14.19
CA SER A 172 22.67 7.41 14.16
C SER A 172 22.50 8.09 15.53
N GLU A 173 22.58 7.32 16.62
CA GLU A 173 22.61 7.83 18.01
C GLU A 173 24.01 7.74 18.63
#